data_AF-A0A7Y5TQL9-F1
#
_entry.id   AF-A0A7Y5TQL9-F1
#
_cell.length_a   1.000
_cell.length_b   1.000
_cell.length_c   1.000
_cell.angle_alpha   90.00
_cell.angle_beta   90.00
_cell.angle_gamma   90.00
#
_symmetry.space_group_name_H-M   'P 1'
#
loop_
_entity.id
_entity.type
_entity.pdbx_description
1 polymer ?
#
loop_
_entity_poly.entity_id
_entity_poly.type
_entity_poly.pdbx_seq_one_letter_code
_entity_poly.pdbx_strand_id
1 'polypeptide(L)'
;QFLVESVTVTGFGSAIGFVAGIVLAEVGTAGFRYWSGAGIYPVLHFTTAALAIGAAVVVGLAFGTYPARRAASLSPIDAIARE
;
A
#
# COMPACT_ATOMS: atom_id res chain seq x y z
N GLN A 1 3.77 -2.24 19.35
CA GLN A 1 2.48 -1.66 18.91
C GLN A 1 2.61 -1.00 17.54
N PHE A 2 3.42 0.06 17.40
CA PHE A 2 3.55 0.83 16.14
C PHE A 2 3.84 0.01 14.87
N LEU A 3 4.68 -1.04 14.96
CA LEU A 3 4.94 -1.91 13.81
C LEU A 3 3.71 -2.72 13.38
N VAL A 4 2.92 -3.22 14.33
CA VAL A 4 1.72 -4.02 14.01
C VAL A 4 0.64 -3.12 13.42
N GLU A 5 0.47 -1.92 13.97
CA GLU A 5 -0.48 -0.93 13.48
C GLU A 5 -0.14 -0.46 12.05
N SER A 6 1.14 -0.12 11.80
CA SER A 6 1.60 0.24 10.45
C SER A 6 1.46 -0.89 9.44
N VAL A 7 1.80 -2.14 9.79
CA VAL A 7 1.60 -3.31 8.91
C VAL A 7 0.11 -3.55 8.64
N THR A 8 -0.75 -3.36 9.64
CA THR A 8 -2.21 -3.53 9.48
C THR A 8 -2.76 -2.46 8.53
N VAL A 9 -2.45 -1.18 8.77
CA VAL A 9 -2.91 -0.07 7.94
C VAL A 9 -2.39 -0.18 6.51
N THR A 10 -1.11 -0.50 6.32
CA THR A 10 -0.53 -0.69 4.98
C THR A 10 -1.09 -1.92 4.27
N GLY A 11 -1.35 -3.02 4.99
CA GLY A 11 -2.02 -4.20 4.44
C GLY A 11 -3.44 -3.90 3.94
N PHE A 12 -4.26 -3.25 4.76
CA PHE A 12 -5.62 -2.83 4.36
C PHE A 12 -5.60 -1.83 3.20
N GLY A 13 -4.74 -0.80 3.29
CA GLY A 13 -4.59 0.18 2.23
C GLY A 13 -4.16 -0.45 0.89
N SER A 14 -3.27 -1.45 0.94
CA SER A 14 -2.82 -2.17 -0.26
C SER A 14 -3.92 -3.05 -0.85
N ALA A 15 -4.71 -3.73 0.00
CA ALA A 15 -5.85 -4.52 -0.47
C ALA A 15 -6.92 -3.64 -1.13
N ILE A 16 -7.28 -2.53 -0.51
CA ILE A 16 -8.23 -1.56 -1.06
C ILE A 16 -7.69 -0.96 -2.36
N GLY A 17 -6.43 -0.54 -2.38
CA GLY A 17 -5.77 0.00 -3.58
C GLY A 17 -5.71 -0.99 -4.73
N PHE A 18 -5.46 -2.27 -4.46
CA PHE A 18 -5.45 -3.32 -5.46
C PHE A 18 -6.83 -3.53 -6.09
N VAL A 19 -7.87 -3.64 -5.26
CA VAL A 19 -9.26 -3.76 -5.75
C VAL A 19 -9.67 -2.52 -6.54
N ALA A 20 -9.39 -1.32 -6.03
CA ALA A 20 -9.67 -0.07 -6.72
C ALA A 20 -8.93 0.02 -8.07
N GLY A 21 -7.67 -0.43 -8.13
CA GLY A 21 -6.88 -0.46 -9.36
C GLY A 21 -7.49 -1.37 -10.44
N ILE A 22 -7.97 -2.56 -10.06
CA ILE A 22 -8.68 -3.46 -10.98
C ILE A 22 -9.96 -2.80 -11.48
N VAL A 23 -10.77 -2.24 -10.58
CA VAL A 23 -12.01 -1.56 -10.96
C VAL A 23 -11.74 -0.41 -11.93
N LEU A 24 -10.73 0.42 -11.66
CA LEU A 24 -10.34 1.51 -12.54
C LEU A 24 -9.87 1.01 -13.91
N ALA A 25 -9.11 -0.08 -13.96
CA ALA A 25 -8.67 -0.68 -15.22
C ALA A 25 -9.85 -1.20 -16.05
N GLU A 26 -10.80 -1.90 -15.43
CA GLU A 26 -12.00 -2.41 -16.11
C GLU A 26 -12.89 -1.27 -16.60
N VAL A 27 -13.22 -0.31 -15.73
CA VAL A 27 -14.09 0.82 -16.09
C VAL A 27 -13.43 1.71 -17.14
N GLY A 28 -12.13 1.99 -16.99
CA GLY A 28 -11.38 2.81 -17.95
C GLY A 28 -11.30 2.17 -19.33
N THR A 29 -11.00 0.88 -19.40
CA THR A 29 -10.96 0.16 -20.69
C THR A 29 -12.34 -0.04 -21.29
N ALA A 30 -13.38 -0.27 -20.48
CA ALA A 30 -14.76 -0.34 -20.96
C ALA A 30 -15.22 1.00 -21.58
N GLY A 31 -14.95 2.13 -20.93
CA GLY A 31 -15.23 3.46 -21.47
C GLY A 31 -14.46 3.74 -22.76
N PHE A 32 -13.19 3.34 -22.81
CA PHE A 32 -12.38 3.47 -24.02
C PHE A 32 -12.92 2.62 -25.19
N ARG A 33 -13.35 1.38 -24.94
CA ARG A 33 -13.98 0.53 -25.97
C ARG A 33 -15.26 1.16 -26.52
N TYR A 34 -16.09 1.71 -25.63
CA TYR A 34 -17.35 2.36 -26.02
C TYR A 34 -17.10 3.54 -26.97
N TRP A 35 -16.05 4.33 -26.73
CA TRP A 35 -15.75 5.52 -27.54
C TRP A 35 -14.94 5.23 -28.80
N SER A 36 -13.94 4.35 -28.72
CA SER A 36 -12.98 4.11 -29.81
C SER A 36 -13.33 2.93 -30.73
N GLY A 37 -14.19 2.01 -30.29
CA GLY A 37 -14.47 0.75 -30.97
C GLY A 37 -13.30 -0.25 -30.97
N ALA A 38 -12.15 0.08 -30.37
CA ALA A 38 -10.99 -0.79 -30.32
C ALA A 38 -11.06 -1.76 -29.12
N GLY A 39 -10.82 -3.05 -29.35
CA GLY A 39 -10.89 -4.12 -28.34
C GLY A 39 -9.68 -4.19 -27.41
N ILE A 40 -9.46 -3.17 -26.57
CA ILE A 40 -8.37 -3.18 -25.57
C ILE A 40 -8.86 -3.76 -24.25
N TYR A 41 -8.16 -4.78 -23.74
CA TYR A 41 -8.48 -5.44 -22.48
C TYR A 41 -7.41 -5.22 -21.42
N PRO A 42 -7.79 -4.98 -20.15
CA PRO A 42 -6.84 -4.91 -19.07
C PRO A 42 -6.26 -6.31 -18.85
N VAL A 43 -4.93 -6.40 -18.78
CA VAL A 43 -4.22 -7.66 -18.54
C VAL A 43 -3.50 -7.58 -17.21
N LEU A 44 -3.80 -8.52 -16.33
CA LEU A 44 -3.09 -8.67 -15.06
C LEU A 44 -1.90 -9.60 -15.26
N HIS A 45 -0.70 -9.06 -15.07
CA HIS A 45 0.53 -9.82 -15.08
C HIS A 45 0.96 -10.18 -13.66
N PHE A 46 1.47 -11.40 -13.46
CA PHE A 46 1.97 -11.82 -12.15
C PHE A 46 3.13 -10.93 -11.67
N THR A 47 3.95 -10.43 -12.58
CA THR A 47 5.07 -9.52 -12.28
C THR A 47 4.60 -8.19 -11.70
N THR A 48 3.51 -7.61 -12.23
CA THR A 48 2.96 -6.35 -11.70
C THR A 48 2.31 -6.57 -10.34
N ALA A 49 1.63 -7.71 -10.14
CA ALA A 49 1.09 -8.08 -8.84
C ALA A 49 2.21 -8.28 -7.80
N ALA A 50 3.29 -8.98 -8.16
CA ALA A 50 4.45 -9.18 -7.29
C ALA A 50 5.13 -7.85 -6.92
N LEU A 51 5.26 -6.92 -7.88
CA LEU A 51 5.78 -5.57 -7.63
C LEU A 51 4.88 -4.79 -6.66
N ALA A 52 3.56 -4.84 -6.83
CA ALA A 52 2.62 -4.17 -5.94
C ALA A 52 2.71 -4.71 -4.51
N ILE A 53 2.76 -6.02 -4.34
CA ILE A 53 2.93 -6.67 -3.02
C ILE A 53 4.29 -6.30 -2.42
N GLY A 54 5.37 -6.35 -3.21
CA GLY A 54 6.70 -5.98 -2.76
C GLY A 54 6.77 -4.53 -2.28
N ALA A 55 6.17 -3.60 -3.03
CA ALA A 55 6.09 -2.20 -2.64
C ALA A 55 5.31 -2.01 -1.33
N ALA A 56 4.17 -2.69 -1.17
CA ALA A 56 3.38 -2.66 0.07
C ALA A 56 4.18 -3.11 1.30
N VAL A 57 4.90 -4.23 1.17
CA VAL A 57 5.75 -4.78 2.24
C VAL A 57 6.87 -3.80 2.60
N VAL A 58 7.56 -3.23 1.59
CA VAL A 58 8.66 -2.28 1.81
C VAL A 58 8.15 -1.03 2.53
N VAL A 59 7.02 -0.46 2.10
CA VAL A 59 6.42 0.72 2.73
C VAL A 59 5.99 0.43 4.17
N GLY A 60 5.27 -0.68 4.41
CA GLY A 60 4.83 -1.08 5.75
C GLY A 60 6.00 -1.29 6.72
N LEU A 61 7.05 -1.96 6.26
CA LEU A 61 8.24 -2.18 7.08
C LEU A 61 9.04 -0.89 7.29
N ALA A 62 9.26 -0.07 6.27
CA ALA A 62 10.03 1.16 6.41
C ALA A 62 9.37 2.13 7.41
N PHE A 63 8.10 2.45 7.19
CA PHE A 63 7.35 3.38 8.04
C PHE A 63 6.93 2.79 9.38
N GLY A 64 6.89 1.47 9.54
CA GLY A 64 6.64 0.83 10.83
C GLY A 64 7.89 0.71 11.70
N THR A 65 9.01 0.34 11.09
CA THR A 65 10.24 0.01 11.83
C THR A 65 11.02 1.26 12.23
N TYR A 66 11.06 2.29 11.38
CA TYR A 66 11.77 3.53 11.68
C TYR A 66 11.26 4.24 12.95
N PRO A 67 9.95 4.55 13.09
CA PRO A 67 9.44 5.20 14.31
C PRO A 67 9.47 4.25 15.51
N ALA A 68 9.25 2.94 15.31
CA ALA A 68 9.33 1.97 16.40
C ALA A 68 10.74 1.92 17.01
N ARG A 69 11.79 1.94 16.18
CA ARG A 69 13.18 2.00 16.64
C ARG A 69 13.46 3.30 17.38
N ARG A 70 13.01 4.43 16.84
CA ARG A 70 13.16 5.74 17.48
C ARG A 70 12.47 5.80 18.85
N ALA A 71 11.28 5.21 18.97
CA ALA A 71 10.55 5.13 20.24
C ALA A 71 11.28 4.22 21.25
N ALA A 72 11.83 3.09 20.81
CA ALA A 72 12.56 2.16 21.67
C ALA A 72 13.90 2.72 22.18
N SER A 73 14.50 3.70 21.50
CA SER A 73 15.76 4.33 21.91
C SER A 73 15.61 5.54 22.84
N LEU A 74 14.39 5.99 23.14
CA LEU A 74 14.16 7.13 24.04
C LEU A 74 14.34 6.71 25.50
N SER A 75 15.04 7.53 26.28
CA SER A 75 15.11 7.31 27.72
C SER A 75 13.71 7.55 28.34
N PRO A 76 13.31 6.78 29.37
CA PRO A 76 12.01 6.96 30.01
C PRO A 76 11.80 8.38 30.58
N ILE A 77 12.90 9.02 31.03
CA ILE A 77 12.89 10.37 31.56
C ILE A 77 12.60 11.39 30.44
N ASP A 78 13.25 11.24 29.28
CA ASP A 78 13.00 12.11 28.12
C ASP A 78 11.61 11.90 27.52
N ALA A 79 11.06 10.68 27.64
CA ALA A 79 9.71 10.38 27.16
C ALA A 79 8.63 11.12 27.98
N ILE A 80 8.78 11.15 29.31
CA ILE A 80 7.83 11.84 30.22
C ILE A 80 8.03 13.35 30.17
N ALA A 81 9.27 13.83 30.04
CA ALA A 81 9.54 15.27 29.95
C ALA A 81 9.01 15.93 28.65
N ARG A 82 8.61 15.11 27.68
CA ARG A 82 8.11 15.55 26.36
C ARG A 82 6.61 15.31 26.16
N GLU A 83 5.94 14.80 27.18
CA GLU A 83 4.47 14.71 27.30
C GLU A 83 3.90 16.05 27.79
#